data_AF-A0A852G888-F1
#
_entry.id   AF-A0A852G888-F1
#
_cell.length_a   1.000
_cell.length_b   1.000
_cell.length_c   1.000
_cell.angle_alpha   90.00
_cell.angle_beta   90.00
_cell.angle_gamma   90.00
#
_symmetry.space_group_name_H-M   'P 1'
#
loop_
_entity.id
_entity.type
_entity.pdbx_description
1 polymer ?
#
loop_
_entity_poly.entity_id
_entity_poly.type
_entity_poly.pdbx_seq_one_letter_code
_entity_poly.pdbx_strand_id
1 'polypeptide(L)'
;MEKFTHLEALLFAAVLENCVDQLSILGYIMPVPYEGKTDVSHTGSQEIKEMIETEKELDINYQELMSARQGSEGTVTSTSLKSVEHKQLLGKTEDLKSTHRLSNRAMKHSALSVENLRKIQVDRQYANDVITVTMKKMQESRTFNSLTEANEREKEKKSKFHDILIRSEEGKKEIKSLEEQLRDVKKQTETELQNRDSMIAYLEDQLQEMKAKMNMESCYMKKSTDLQVHQTQKKCSNAENVLDEETQKLRSKTDKEIRVHTEIENFLRQHLKKVEEKLEHWVDKYENDTDAKEEELDALKALKANNLEMLQRLATECQMFEETIIRDRAEKEAKKRQLEQDALELKSTLKLQAWWRGTMVRRNLGPYQALKKMWDKQLSKQEESGKKEKYGAKKKTR
;
A
#
# COMPACT_ATOMS: atom_id res chain seq x y z
N MET A 1 75.53 -43.82 86.57
CA MET A 1 75.37 -43.15 87.87
C MET A 1 76.03 -44.00 88.94
N GLU A 2 76.79 -43.37 89.83
CA GLU A 2 77.47 -44.01 90.94
C GLU A 2 76.45 -44.59 91.93
N LYS A 3 76.69 -45.81 92.40
CA LYS A 3 75.88 -46.45 93.44
C LYS A 3 76.31 -45.89 94.78
N PHE A 4 75.36 -45.44 95.58
CA PHE A 4 75.66 -45.02 96.95
C PHE A 4 76.21 -46.19 97.77
N THR A 5 77.07 -45.87 98.74
CA THR A 5 77.45 -46.87 99.73
C THR A 5 76.22 -47.30 100.54
N HIS A 6 76.26 -48.49 101.13
CA HIS A 6 75.10 -49.03 101.83
C HIS A 6 74.63 -48.13 102.99
N LEU A 7 75.60 -47.53 103.71
CA LEU A 7 75.35 -46.63 104.83
C LEU A 7 74.69 -45.32 104.34
N GLU A 8 75.21 -44.74 103.26
CA GLU A 8 74.64 -43.52 102.66
C GLU A 8 73.22 -43.76 102.13
N ALA A 9 72.97 -44.90 101.47
CA ALA A 9 71.65 -45.26 100.98
C ALA A 9 70.61 -45.37 102.11
N LEU A 10 71.00 -45.92 103.28
CA LEU A 10 70.14 -46.01 104.47
C LEU A 10 69.90 -44.65 105.11
N LEU A 11 70.94 -43.82 105.26
CA LEU A 11 70.83 -42.48 105.82
C LEU A 11 69.91 -41.59 104.98
N PHE A 12 70.07 -41.60 103.66
CA PHE A 12 69.22 -40.84 102.76
C PHE A 12 67.80 -41.41 102.68
N ALA A 13 67.61 -42.74 102.72
CA ALA A 13 66.28 -43.34 102.76
C ALA A 13 65.51 -42.93 104.03
N ALA A 14 66.17 -42.87 105.20
CA ALA A 14 65.55 -42.41 106.44
C ALA A 14 65.11 -40.93 106.36
N VAL A 15 65.88 -40.09 105.67
CA VAL A 15 65.48 -38.70 105.40
C VAL A 15 64.28 -38.64 104.47
N LEU A 16 64.26 -39.44 103.40
CA LEU A 16 63.14 -39.51 102.46
C LEU A 16 61.87 -40.08 103.13
N GLU A 17 62.01 -41.05 104.04
CA GLU A 17 60.93 -41.61 104.85
C GLU A 17 60.26 -40.52 105.70
N ASN A 18 61.05 -39.72 106.42
CA ASN A 18 60.55 -38.56 107.15
C ASN A 18 59.86 -37.53 106.22
N CYS A 19 60.36 -37.34 104.98
CA CYS A 19 59.68 -36.48 104.00
C CYS A 19 58.33 -37.07 103.55
N VAL A 20 58.22 -38.38 103.34
CA VAL A 20 56.96 -39.06 103.00
C VAL A 20 55.97 -38.94 104.15
N ASP A 21 56.42 -39.12 105.39
CA ASP A 21 55.60 -38.99 106.59
C ASP A 21 55.07 -37.56 106.75
N GLN A 22 55.95 -36.56 106.59
CA GLN A 22 55.56 -35.15 106.64
C GLN A 22 54.59 -34.78 105.51
N LEU A 23 54.80 -35.26 104.28
CA LEU A 23 53.86 -35.05 103.18
C LEU A 23 52.52 -35.73 103.46
N SER A 24 52.53 -36.91 104.08
CA SER A 24 51.33 -37.64 104.49
C SER A 24 50.55 -36.89 105.56
N ILE A 25 51.23 -36.39 106.60
CA ILE A 25 50.67 -35.51 107.61
C ILE A 25 50.07 -34.24 106.98
N LEU A 26 50.78 -33.60 106.05
CA LEU A 26 50.27 -32.45 105.31
C LEU A 26 48.99 -32.79 104.53
N GLY A 27 48.91 -34.00 103.96
CA GLY A 27 47.70 -34.51 103.30
C GLY A 27 46.51 -34.73 104.24
N TYR A 28 46.76 -35.05 105.52
CA TYR A 28 45.71 -35.17 106.54
C TYR A 28 45.27 -33.82 107.13
N ILE A 29 46.18 -32.84 107.18
CA ILE A 29 45.92 -31.50 107.71
C ILE A 29 45.25 -30.60 106.66
N MET A 30 45.55 -30.81 105.38
CA MET A 30 44.91 -30.06 104.30
C MET A 30 43.42 -30.42 104.18
N PRO A 31 42.53 -29.42 104.00
CA PRO A 31 41.14 -29.69 103.70
C PRO A 31 41.05 -30.36 102.33
N VAL A 32 40.74 -31.66 102.33
CA VAL A 32 40.24 -32.33 101.13
C VAL A 32 38.92 -31.63 100.78
N PRO A 33 38.72 -31.13 99.55
CA PRO A 33 37.40 -30.64 99.15
C PRO A 33 36.41 -31.79 99.37
N TYR A 34 35.58 -31.64 100.41
CA TYR A 34 34.60 -32.64 100.81
C TYR A 34 33.50 -32.67 99.75
N GLU A 35 33.66 -33.56 98.79
CA GLU A 35 32.60 -33.93 97.86
C GLU A 35 31.58 -34.80 98.64
N GLY A 36 30.59 -34.13 99.23
CA GLY A 36 29.31 -34.75 99.55
C GLY A 36 28.91 -34.80 101.03
N LYS A 37 27.98 -33.91 101.42
CA LYS A 37 26.74 -34.27 102.14
C LYS A 37 25.63 -33.25 101.84
N THR A 38 24.48 -33.77 101.47
CA THR A 38 23.33 -33.19 100.77
C THR A 38 22.24 -32.63 101.69
N ASP A 39 22.57 -31.99 102.83
CA ASP A 39 21.54 -31.55 103.79
C ASP A 39 21.47 -30.02 104.04
N VAL A 40 22.20 -29.21 103.27
CA VAL A 40 22.08 -27.72 103.29
C VAL A 40 21.66 -27.16 101.93
N SER A 41 21.24 -28.03 101.00
CA SER A 41 20.93 -27.65 99.61
C SER A 41 19.59 -26.95 99.44
N HIS A 42 18.67 -26.96 100.41
CA HIS A 42 17.35 -26.35 100.20
C HIS A 42 17.35 -24.83 100.42
N THR A 43 18.23 -24.29 101.25
CA THR A 43 18.28 -22.83 101.48
C THR A 43 19.12 -22.13 100.42
N GLY A 44 20.34 -22.64 100.15
CA GLY A 44 21.22 -22.04 99.14
C GLY A 44 20.73 -22.20 97.70
N SER A 45 20.11 -23.33 97.33
CA SER A 45 19.58 -23.50 95.97
C SER A 45 18.28 -22.73 95.75
N GLN A 46 17.48 -22.53 96.80
CA GLN A 46 16.27 -21.70 96.75
C GLN A 46 16.64 -20.22 96.63
N GLU A 47 17.62 -19.74 97.41
CA GLU A 47 18.15 -18.38 97.30
C GLU A 47 18.82 -18.13 95.94
N ILE A 48 19.56 -19.10 95.40
CA ILE A 48 20.17 -19.00 94.06
C ILE A 48 19.10 -19.00 92.97
N LYS A 49 18.03 -19.80 93.12
CA LYS A 49 16.94 -19.85 92.15
C LYS A 49 16.10 -18.57 92.17
N GLU A 50 15.80 -18.04 93.36
CA GLU A 50 15.16 -16.74 93.55
C GLU A 50 16.04 -15.60 93.02
N MET A 51 17.38 -15.67 93.19
CA MET A 51 18.31 -14.71 92.59
C MET A 51 18.35 -14.79 91.05
N ILE A 52 18.26 -15.98 90.46
CA ILE A 52 18.23 -16.14 89.00
C ILE A 52 16.88 -15.71 88.43
N GLU A 53 15.77 -15.96 89.14
CA GLU A 53 14.43 -15.50 88.75
C GLU A 53 14.33 -13.98 88.82
N THR A 54 14.87 -13.35 89.88
CA THR A 54 14.98 -11.88 89.95
C THR A 54 15.95 -11.31 88.90
N GLU A 55 17.03 -12.01 88.54
CA GLU A 55 17.93 -11.61 87.44
C GLU A 55 17.23 -11.64 86.09
N LYS A 56 16.41 -12.67 85.81
CA LYS A 56 15.62 -12.77 84.58
C LYS A 56 14.50 -11.73 84.49
N GLU A 57 13.79 -11.47 85.58
CA GLU A 57 12.76 -10.41 85.63
C GLU A 57 13.35 -9.00 85.45
N LEU A 58 14.57 -8.78 85.95
CA LEU A 58 15.27 -7.51 85.76
C LEU A 58 15.80 -7.34 84.32
N ASP A 59 16.23 -8.42 83.68
CA ASP A 59 16.69 -8.40 82.28
C ASP A 59 15.53 -8.17 81.29
N ILE A 60 14.36 -8.77 81.54
CA ILE A 60 13.13 -8.51 80.78
C ILE A 60 12.71 -7.04 80.91
N ASN A 61 12.71 -6.49 82.13
CA ASN A 61 12.41 -5.07 82.36
C ASN A 61 13.42 -4.14 81.67
N TYR A 62 14.70 -4.52 81.60
CA TYR A 62 15.73 -3.74 80.90
C TYR A 62 15.53 -3.78 79.38
N GLN A 63 15.21 -4.95 78.82
CA GLN A 63 14.90 -5.14 77.41
C GLN A 63 13.65 -4.35 76.98
N GLU A 64 12.61 -4.32 77.82
CA GLU A 64 11.39 -3.54 77.60
C GLU A 64 11.65 -2.03 77.64
N LEU A 65 12.46 -1.54 78.59
CA LEU A 65 12.84 -0.12 78.66
C LEU A 65 13.71 0.32 77.48
N MET A 66 14.61 -0.55 77.00
CA MET A 66 15.41 -0.27 75.81
C MET A 66 14.56 -0.29 74.54
N SER A 67 13.55 -1.16 74.45
CA SER A 67 12.59 -1.21 73.35
C SER A 67 11.67 0.02 73.33
N ALA A 68 11.23 0.49 74.51
CA ALA A 68 10.45 1.72 74.66
C ALA A 68 11.23 2.98 74.25
N ARG A 69 12.56 2.96 74.33
CA ARG A 69 13.43 4.05 73.87
C ARG A 69 13.55 4.12 72.34
N GLN A 70 13.41 2.99 71.64
CA GLN A 70 13.60 2.90 70.19
C GLN A 70 12.32 3.17 69.39
N GLY A 71 11.14 3.02 70.00
CA GLY A 71 9.84 3.37 69.41
C GLY A 71 9.49 4.86 69.37
N SER A 72 10.37 5.74 69.90
CA SER A 72 10.14 7.18 70.07
C SER A 72 10.97 8.05 69.10
N GLU A 73 11.48 7.51 67.99
CA GLU A 73 12.11 8.29 66.93
C GLU A 73 11.10 8.59 65.81
N GLY A 74 10.21 9.53 66.10
CA GLY A 74 9.27 10.04 65.11
C GLY A 74 8.55 11.27 65.64
N THR A 75 8.97 12.44 65.13
CA THR A 75 8.34 13.78 65.25
C THR A 75 8.97 14.72 66.28
N VAL A 76 9.73 15.67 65.74
CA VAL A 76 10.21 16.90 66.39
C VAL A 76 9.00 17.75 66.84
N THR A 77 8.98 18.23 68.09
CA THR A 77 9.08 19.66 68.48
C THR A 77 8.79 19.82 69.99
N SER A 78 9.62 20.63 70.66
CA SER A 78 9.33 21.43 71.86
C SER A 78 9.49 20.83 73.27
N THR A 79 10.10 21.70 74.10
CA THR A 79 9.96 21.90 75.56
C THR A 79 10.68 20.97 76.56
N SER A 80 11.79 21.52 77.06
CA SER A 80 12.32 21.44 78.43
C SER A 80 11.30 21.06 79.52
N LEU A 81 11.26 19.78 79.93
CA LEU A 81 10.78 19.33 81.24
C LEU A 81 10.96 17.81 81.46
N LYS A 82 12.19 17.25 81.33
CA LYS A 82 12.48 15.83 81.67
C LYS A 82 13.90 15.58 82.24
N SER A 83 14.50 16.54 82.96
CA SER A 83 15.89 16.42 83.45
C SER A 83 16.04 15.89 84.89
N VAL A 84 14.95 15.74 85.66
CA VAL A 84 15.03 15.35 87.08
C VAL A 84 14.90 13.84 87.30
N GLU A 85 14.03 13.14 86.57
CA GLU A 85 13.87 11.68 86.70
C GLU A 85 15.06 10.90 86.13
N HIS A 86 15.75 11.47 85.14
CA HIS A 86 16.87 10.83 84.45
C HIS A 86 18.13 10.66 85.33
N LYS A 87 18.29 11.48 86.38
CA LYS A 87 19.43 11.39 87.32
C LYS A 87 19.23 10.38 88.45
N GLN A 88 17.99 10.17 88.90
CA GLN A 88 17.69 9.23 89.99
C GLN A 88 17.64 7.77 89.50
N LEU A 89 17.27 7.55 88.23
CA LEU A 89 17.29 6.24 87.58
C LEU A 89 18.72 5.79 87.22
N LEU A 90 19.62 6.71 86.89
CA LEU A 90 21.02 6.39 86.57
C LEU A 90 21.78 5.86 87.80
N GLY A 91 21.55 6.44 89.00
CA GLY A 91 22.20 6.00 90.24
C GLY A 91 21.78 4.60 90.70
N LYS A 92 20.48 4.24 90.58
CA LYS A 92 20.00 2.87 90.87
C LYS A 92 20.57 1.84 89.89
N THR A 93 20.81 2.24 88.64
CA THR A 93 21.40 1.38 87.62
C THR A 93 22.89 1.13 87.87
N GLU A 94 23.61 2.11 88.43
CA GLU A 94 25.02 1.95 88.83
C GLU A 94 25.19 1.09 90.09
N ASP A 95 24.33 1.26 91.10
CA ASP A 95 24.35 0.45 92.31
C ASP A 95 24.01 -1.03 92.02
N LEU A 96 23.00 -1.32 91.18
CA LEU A 96 22.70 -2.71 90.78
C LEU A 96 23.84 -3.37 90.00
N LYS A 97 24.51 -2.62 89.10
CA LYS A 97 25.71 -3.10 88.39
C LYS A 97 26.89 -3.31 89.35
N SER A 98 26.99 -2.51 90.40
CA SER A 98 28.00 -2.68 91.46
C SER A 98 27.78 -3.98 92.24
N THR A 99 26.55 -4.25 92.67
CA THR A 99 26.21 -5.47 93.43
C THR A 99 26.39 -6.74 92.60
N HIS A 100 26.01 -6.71 91.32
CA HIS A 100 26.21 -7.83 90.38
C HIS A 100 27.70 -8.13 90.13
N ARG A 101 28.54 -7.08 90.05
CA ARG A 101 30.00 -7.21 89.95
C ARG A 101 30.63 -7.77 91.23
N LEU A 102 30.13 -7.38 92.41
CA LEU A 102 30.65 -7.85 93.69
C LEU A 102 30.32 -9.33 93.92
N SER A 103 29.09 -9.76 93.60
CA SER A 103 28.67 -11.18 93.70
C SER A 103 29.47 -12.08 92.75
N ASN A 104 29.60 -11.68 91.47
CA ASN A 104 30.40 -12.41 90.50
C ASN A 104 31.90 -12.48 90.86
N ARG A 105 32.41 -11.43 91.52
CA ARG A 105 33.79 -11.42 92.04
C ARG A 105 33.95 -12.41 93.19
N ALA A 106 33.01 -12.46 94.14
CA ALA A 106 33.03 -13.41 95.24
C ALA A 106 32.96 -14.88 94.76
N MET A 107 32.09 -15.18 93.79
CA MET A 107 32.00 -16.52 93.18
C MET A 107 33.29 -16.95 92.46
N LYS A 108 33.92 -16.04 91.70
CA LYS A 108 35.20 -16.32 91.03
C LYS A 108 36.34 -16.61 92.02
N HIS A 109 36.40 -15.86 93.13
CA HIS A 109 37.41 -16.10 94.16
C HIS A 109 37.21 -17.44 94.89
N SER A 110 35.95 -17.86 95.11
CA SER A 110 35.61 -19.17 95.67
C SER A 110 36.00 -20.34 94.74
N ALA A 111 35.62 -20.29 93.47
CA ALA A 111 35.93 -21.35 92.50
C ALA A 111 37.43 -21.50 92.23
N LEU A 112 38.17 -20.39 92.16
CA LEU A 112 39.64 -20.41 92.03
C LEU A 112 40.31 -21.00 93.28
N SER A 113 39.73 -20.83 94.47
CA SER A 113 40.25 -21.41 95.71
C SER A 113 40.11 -22.94 95.71
N VAL A 114 38.98 -23.48 95.21
CA VAL A 114 38.74 -24.93 95.13
C VAL A 114 39.67 -25.60 94.10
N GLU A 115 39.87 -25.00 92.93
CA GLU A 115 40.77 -25.56 91.91
C GLU A 115 42.23 -25.50 92.35
N ASN A 116 42.63 -24.43 93.04
CA ASN A 116 43.97 -24.34 93.64
C ASN A 116 44.17 -25.41 94.71
N LEU A 117 43.17 -25.68 95.56
CA LEU A 117 43.22 -26.77 96.55
C LEU A 117 43.34 -28.14 95.88
N ARG A 118 42.58 -28.41 94.82
CA ARG A 118 42.68 -29.63 94.02
C ARG A 118 44.09 -29.80 93.43
N LYS A 119 44.64 -28.74 92.82
CA LYS A 119 46.00 -28.73 92.28
C LYS A 119 47.04 -29.02 93.35
N ILE A 120 46.97 -28.37 94.51
CA ILE A 120 47.92 -28.59 95.62
C ILE A 120 47.83 -30.04 96.11
N GLN A 121 46.63 -30.62 96.18
CA GLN A 121 46.46 -32.02 96.57
C GLN A 121 47.08 -32.99 95.55
N VAL A 122 46.89 -32.73 94.25
CA VAL A 122 47.50 -33.52 93.16
C VAL A 122 49.03 -33.38 93.18
N ASP A 123 49.55 -32.16 93.34
CA ASP A 123 50.99 -31.89 93.40
C ASP A 123 51.62 -32.56 94.64
N ARG A 124 50.94 -32.51 95.80
CA ARG A 124 51.35 -33.21 97.03
C ARG A 124 51.38 -34.72 96.83
N GLN A 125 50.34 -35.30 96.23
CA GLN A 125 50.29 -36.73 95.93
C GLN A 125 51.43 -37.13 94.98
N TYR A 126 51.64 -36.35 93.91
CA TYR A 126 52.73 -36.58 92.98
C TYR A 126 54.11 -36.53 93.66
N ALA A 127 54.35 -35.53 94.52
CA ALA A 127 55.58 -35.43 95.29
C ALA A 127 55.76 -36.63 96.24
N ASN A 128 54.69 -37.06 96.92
CA ASN A 128 54.70 -38.23 97.78
C ASN A 128 55.02 -39.51 96.98
N ASP A 129 54.40 -39.72 95.82
CA ASP A 129 54.64 -40.87 94.95
C ASP A 129 56.08 -40.89 94.44
N VAL A 130 56.62 -39.76 93.99
CA VAL A 130 58.01 -39.64 93.50
C VAL A 130 59.02 -39.91 94.61
N ILE A 131 58.80 -39.36 95.81
CA ILE A 131 59.69 -39.57 96.97
C ILE A 131 59.60 -41.02 97.43
N THR A 132 58.41 -41.62 97.50
CA THR A 132 58.20 -43.02 97.89
C THR A 132 58.88 -43.98 96.91
N VAL A 133 58.72 -43.77 95.60
CA VAL A 133 59.39 -44.59 94.58
C VAL A 133 60.91 -44.42 94.67
N THR A 134 61.40 -43.21 94.95
CA THR A 134 62.84 -42.94 95.11
C THR A 134 63.41 -43.57 96.37
N MET A 135 62.69 -43.50 97.49
CA MET A 135 63.04 -44.16 98.73
C MET A 135 63.16 -45.68 98.54
N LYS A 136 62.16 -46.31 97.91
CA LYS A 136 62.19 -47.76 97.60
C LYS A 136 63.37 -48.13 96.70
N LYS A 137 63.57 -47.42 95.59
CA LYS A 137 64.72 -47.67 94.70
C LYS A 137 66.07 -47.41 95.39
N MET A 138 66.12 -46.50 96.36
CA MET A 138 67.34 -46.24 97.14
C MET A 138 67.66 -47.39 98.11
N GLN A 139 66.63 -47.97 98.74
CA GLN A 139 66.75 -49.15 99.61
C GLN A 139 67.10 -50.42 98.80
N GLU A 140 66.46 -50.64 97.65
CA GLU A 140 66.60 -51.86 96.84
C GLU A 140 67.84 -51.86 95.95
N SER A 141 68.08 -50.78 95.20
CA SER A 141 69.11 -50.73 94.16
C SER A 141 70.22 -49.71 94.41
N ARG A 142 70.19 -48.98 95.53
CA ARG A 142 71.17 -47.95 95.94
C ARG A 142 71.37 -46.84 94.91
N THR A 143 70.28 -46.48 94.21
CA THR A 143 70.28 -45.48 93.13
C THR A 143 69.05 -44.57 93.21
N PHE A 144 69.15 -43.34 92.70
CA PHE A 144 68.08 -42.33 92.72
C PHE A 144 67.47 -42.05 91.33
N ASN A 145 67.69 -42.94 90.35
CA ASN A 145 67.29 -42.73 88.94
C ASN A 145 65.80 -42.43 88.75
N SER A 146 64.92 -42.91 89.64
CA SER A 146 63.48 -42.57 89.60
C SER A 146 63.21 -41.07 89.67
N LEU A 147 63.99 -40.34 90.47
CA LEU A 147 63.84 -38.89 90.60
C LEU A 147 64.31 -38.19 89.32
N THR A 148 65.41 -38.65 88.73
CA THR A 148 65.90 -38.15 87.44
C THR A 148 64.89 -38.41 86.32
N GLU A 149 64.33 -39.61 86.22
CA GLU A 149 63.28 -39.96 85.26
C GLU A 149 62.01 -39.12 85.47
N ALA A 150 61.58 -38.88 86.71
CA ALA A 150 60.42 -38.05 87.02
C ALA A 150 60.65 -36.58 86.64
N ASN A 151 61.85 -36.05 86.88
CA ASN A 151 62.24 -34.69 86.50
C ASN A 151 62.29 -34.52 84.97
N GLU A 152 62.84 -35.49 84.25
CA GLU A 152 62.84 -35.48 82.78
C GLU A 152 61.42 -35.57 82.20
N ARG A 153 60.54 -36.40 82.80
CA ARG A 153 59.11 -36.43 82.40
C ARG A 153 58.42 -35.08 82.61
N GLU A 154 58.67 -34.37 83.72
CA GLU A 154 58.09 -33.04 83.95
C GLU A 154 58.69 -31.98 83.02
N LYS A 155 59.99 -32.02 82.74
CA LYS A 155 60.62 -31.16 81.73
C LYS A 155 59.99 -31.39 80.35
N GLU A 156 59.81 -32.64 79.95
CA GLU A 156 59.20 -32.99 78.66
C GLU A 156 57.73 -32.52 78.60
N LYS A 157 56.94 -32.72 79.66
CA LYS A 157 55.58 -32.17 79.76
C LYS A 157 55.58 -30.65 79.62
N LYS A 158 56.45 -29.96 80.36
CA LYS A 158 56.56 -28.49 80.31
C LYS A 158 56.93 -28.00 78.92
N SER A 159 57.86 -28.67 78.23
CA SER A 159 58.21 -28.37 76.83
C SER A 159 57.01 -28.53 75.91
N LYS A 160 56.29 -29.66 75.99
CA LYS A 160 55.09 -29.90 75.18
C LYS A 160 54.00 -28.85 75.42
N PHE A 161 53.78 -28.43 76.67
CA PHE A 161 52.85 -27.35 76.98
C PHE A 161 53.29 -26.01 76.38
N HIS A 162 54.59 -25.72 76.41
CA HIS A 162 55.12 -24.51 75.79
C HIS A 162 54.93 -24.53 74.26
N ASP A 163 55.18 -25.67 73.61
CA ASP A 163 54.96 -25.85 72.17
C ASP A 163 53.48 -25.71 71.79
N ILE A 164 52.57 -26.27 72.59
CA ILE A 164 51.11 -26.11 72.41
C ILE A 164 50.70 -24.65 72.58
N LEU A 165 51.28 -23.94 73.57
CA LEU A 165 50.99 -22.54 73.81
C LEU A 165 51.44 -21.66 72.63
N ILE A 166 52.66 -21.85 72.13
CA ILE A 166 53.18 -21.13 70.97
C ILE A 166 52.29 -21.37 69.75
N ARG A 167 51.99 -22.64 69.44
CA ARG A 167 51.12 -23.00 68.31
C ARG A 167 49.72 -22.41 68.44
N SER A 168 49.16 -22.38 69.65
CA SER A 168 47.85 -21.76 69.92
C SER A 168 47.89 -20.25 69.70
N GLU A 169 48.97 -19.58 70.10
CA GLU A 169 49.15 -18.15 69.89
C GLU A 169 49.38 -17.79 68.42
N GLU A 170 50.16 -18.57 67.70
CA GLU A 170 50.33 -18.46 66.24
C GLU A 170 49.01 -18.67 65.51
N GLY A 171 48.26 -19.73 65.84
CA GLY A 171 46.94 -19.99 65.27
C GLY A 171 45.95 -18.86 65.54
N LYS A 172 45.98 -18.25 66.73
CA LYS A 172 45.17 -17.05 67.03
C LYS A 172 45.58 -15.84 66.17
N LYS A 173 46.87 -15.65 65.90
CA LYS A 173 47.35 -14.57 65.02
C LYS A 173 46.91 -14.81 63.58
N GLU A 174 46.99 -16.06 63.11
CA GLU A 174 46.56 -16.44 61.76
C GLU A 174 45.05 -16.29 61.59
N ILE A 175 44.24 -16.74 62.55
CA ILE A 175 42.77 -16.53 62.55
C ILE A 175 42.46 -15.03 62.48
N LYS A 176 43.10 -14.19 63.31
CA LYS A 176 42.89 -12.74 63.27
C LYS A 176 43.26 -12.13 61.92
N SER A 177 44.36 -12.58 61.31
CA SER A 177 44.77 -12.13 59.97
C SER A 177 43.76 -12.53 58.90
N LEU A 178 43.25 -13.76 58.94
CA LEU A 178 42.23 -14.24 58.00
C LEU A 178 40.89 -13.52 58.21
N GLU A 179 40.50 -13.26 59.45
CA GLU A 179 39.30 -12.47 59.76
C GLU A 179 39.39 -11.04 59.21
N GLU A 180 40.57 -10.41 59.30
CA GLU A 180 40.79 -9.08 58.70
C GLU A 180 40.73 -9.13 57.18
N GLN A 181 41.42 -10.08 56.54
CA GLN A 181 41.35 -10.26 55.08
C GLN A 181 39.91 -10.50 54.61
N LEU A 182 39.13 -11.26 55.37
CA LEU A 182 37.73 -11.54 55.05
C LEU A 182 36.84 -10.30 55.22
N ARG A 183 37.12 -9.43 56.20
CA ARG A 183 36.48 -8.12 56.32
C ARG A 183 36.84 -7.21 55.15
N ASP A 184 38.12 -7.15 54.77
CA ASP A 184 38.60 -6.30 53.68
C ASP A 184 37.99 -6.72 52.35
N VAL A 185 37.99 -8.02 52.04
CA VAL A 185 37.35 -8.55 50.82
C VAL A 185 35.87 -8.21 50.80
N LYS A 186 35.14 -8.40 51.91
CA LYS A 186 33.72 -8.04 51.99
C LYS A 186 33.49 -6.54 51.72
N LYS A 187 34.31 -5.69 52.32
CA LYS A 187 34.23 -4.23 52.12
C LYS A 187 34.53 -3.86 50.67
N GLN A 188 35.54 -4.47 50.07
CA GLN A 188 35.88 -4.24 48.66
C GLN A 188 34.74 -4.69 47.75
N THR A 189 34.20 -5.90 47.93
CA THR A 189 33.07 -6.39 47.12
C THR A 189 31.83 -5.52 47.25
N GLU A 190 31.55 -4.99 48.45
CA GLU A 190 30.44 -4.07 48.69
C GLU A 190 30.65 -2.75 47.93
N THR A 191 31.85 -2.15 48.01
CA THR A 191 32.15 -0.93 47.25
C THR A 191 32.09 -1.15 45.74
N GLU A 192 32.54 -2.30 45.25
CA GLU A 192 32.43 -2.64 43.83
C GLU A 192 30.97 -2.82 43.38
N LEU A 193 30.14 -3.41 44.23
CA LEU A 193 28.70 -3.57 43.97
C LEU A 193 28.02 -2.20 43.89
N GLN A 194 28.28 -1.32 44.87
CA GLN A 194 27.77 0.06 44.86
C GLN A 194 28.23 0.87 43.63
N ASN A 195 29.47 0.68 43.20
CA ASN A 195 29.98 1.32 41.98
C ASN A 195 29.28 0.80 40.72
N ARG A 196 29.01 -0.52 40.64
CA ARG A 196 28.26 -1.13 39.54
C ARG A 196 26.80 -0.66 39.54
N ASP A 197 26.14 -0.61 40.69
CA ASP A 197 24.78 -0.11 40.82
C ASP A 197 24.66 1.36 40.40
N SER A 198 25.64 2.19 40.78
CA SER A 198 25.72 3.58 40.35
C SER A 198 25.89 3.70 38.83
N MET A 199 26.69 2.82 38.22
CA MET A 199 26.87 2.77 36.75
C MET A 199 25.60 2.30 36.04
N ILE A 200 24.89 1.32 36.60
CA ILE A 200 23.60 0.84 36.07
C ILE A 200 22.60 1.99 36.07
N ALA A 201 22.42 2.70 37.19
CA ALA A 201 21.52 3.84 37.28
C ALA A 201 21.85 4.93 36.24
N TYR A 202 23.13 5.26 36.07
CA TYR A 202 23.57 6.21 35.06
C TYR A 202 23.27 5.77 33.62
N LEU A 203 23.45 4.48 33.31
CA LEU A 203 23.13 3.94 31.99
C LEU A 203 21.62 3.87 31.75
N GLU A 204 20.83 3.58 32.77
CA GLU A 204 19.37 3.61 32.72
C GLU A 204 18.85 5.02 32.43
N ASP A 205 19.38 6.03 33.12
CA ASP A 205 19.04 7.43 32.90
C ASP A 205 19.38 7.87 31.46
N GLN A 206 20.57 7.52 30.96
CA GLN A 206 20.96 7.80 29.58
C GLN A 206 20.04 7.11 28.55
N LEU A 207 19.66 5.86 28.80
CA LEU A 207 18.73 5.14 27.93
C LEU A 207 17.35 5.81 27.92
N GLN A 208 16.88 6.25 29.09
CA GLN A 208 15.60 6.94 29.19
C GLN A 208 15.63 8.31 28.50
N GLU A 209 16.72 9.06 28.62
CA GLU A 209 16.94 10.32 27.92
C GLU A 209 16.98 10.11 26.40
N MET A 210 17.77 9.16 25.92
CA MET A 210 17.86 8.78 24.50
C MET A 210 16.48 8.39 23.95
N LYS A 211 15.71 7.60 24.69
CA LYS A 211 14.36 7.18 24.31
C LYS A 211 13.40 8.37 24.21
N ALA A 212 13.47 9.29 25.17
CA ALA A 212 12.65 10.51 25.14
C ALA A 212 13.01 11.40 23.95
N LYS A 213 14.30 11.61 23.68
CA LYS A 213 14.81 12.36 22.52
C LYS A 213 14.37 11.73 21.20
N MET A 214 14.59 10.44 21.03
CA MET A 214 14.21 9.69 19.82
C MET A 214 12.70 9.74 19.57
N ASN A 215 11.87 9.58 20.61
CA ASN A 215 10.42 9.67 20.48
C ASN A 215 9.97 11.07 20.06
N MET A 216 10.57 12.11 20.64
CA MET A 216 10.28 13.49 20.29
C MET A 216 10.68 13.80 18.84
N GLU A 217 11.90 13.43 18.44
CA GLU A 217 12.38 13.58 17.07
C GLU A 217 11.51 12.83 16.06
N SER A 218 11.12 11.58 16.37
CA SER A 218 10.22 10.78 15.53
C SER A 218 8.86 11.47 15.33
N CYS A 219 8.27 11.99 16.40
CA CYS A 219 7.02 12.76 16.32
C CYS A 219 7.16 14.02 15.47
N TYR A 220 8.25 14.78 15.65
CA TYR A 220 8.51 15.98 14.85
C TYR A 220 8.72 15.65 13.37
N MET A 221 9.54 14.64 13.07
CA MET A 221 9.80 14.21 11.70
C MET A 221 8.53 13.74 11.03
N LYS A 222 7.74 12.88 11.68
CA LYS A 222 6.45 12.43 11.16
C LYS A 222 5.51 13.61 10.87
N LYS A 223 5.36 14.54 11.82
CA LYS A 223 4.50 15.71 11.63
C LYS A 223 5.00 16.62 10.51
N SER A 224 6.32 16.77 10.37
CA SER A 224 6.93 17.55 9.28
C SER A 224 6.68 16.90 7.92
N THR A 225 6.90 15.59 7.79
CA THR A 225 6.65 14.86 6.53
C THR A 225 5.17 14.84 6.18
N ASP A 226 4.28 14.62 7.16
CA ASP A 226 2.82 14.63 6.94
C ASP A 226 2.35 16.00 6.44
N LEU A 227 2.87 17.09 7.03
CA LEU A 227 2.57 18.45 6.57
C LEU A 227 3.09 18.70 5.15
N GLN A 228 4.28 18.22 4.82
CA GLN A 228 4.84 18.37 3.47
C GLN A 228 4.01 17.59 2.43
N VAL A 229 3.59 16.37 2.76
CA VAL A 229 2.71 15.55 1.92
C VAL A 229 1.37 16.26 1.73
N HIS A 230 0.72 16.71 2.81
CA HIS A 230 -0.54 17.43 2.73
C HIS A 230 -0.44 18.74 1.94
N GLN A 231 0.64 19.50 2.11
CA GLN A 231 0.87 20.72 1.34
C GLN A 231 1.01 20.41 -0.14
N THR A 232 1.78 19.37 -0.48
CA THR A 232 2.00 18.95 -1.87
C THR A 232 0.71 18.45 -2.49
N GLN A 233 -0.02 17.59 -1.77
CA GLN A 233 -1.33 17.09 -2.18
C GLN A 233 -2.31 18.23 -2.46
N LYS A 234 -2.39 19.23 -1.56
CA LYS A 234 -3.28 20.39 -1.75
C LYS A 234 -2.88 21.23 -2.97
N LYS A 235 -1.59 21.40 -3.23
CA LYS A 235 -1.11 22.10 -4.44
C LYS A 235 -1.50 21.33 -5.70
N CYS A 236 -1.31 20.02 -5.71
CA CYS A 236 -1.71 19.15 -6.82
C CYS A 236 -3.22 19.21 -7.06
N SER A 237 -4.04 19.00 -6.03
CA SER A 237 -5.50 19.05 -6.16
C SER A 237 -6.00 20.42 -6.63
N ASN A 238 -5.39 21.52 -6.17
CA ASN A 238 -5.74 22.85 -6.68
C ASN A 238 -5.40 23.01 -8.16
N ALA A 239 -4.23 22.53 -8.60
CA ALA A 239 -3.84 22.57 -10.02
C ALA A 239 -4.74 21.68 -10.89
N GLU A 240 -5.09 20.48 -10.40
CA GLU A 240 -6.06 19.59 -11.05
C GLU A 240 -7.42 20.26 -11.20
N ASN A 241 -7.94 20.89 -10.15
CA ASN A 241 -9.23 21.60 -10.21
C ASN A 241 -9.21 22.74 -11.25
N VAL A 242 -8.12 23.50 -11.34
CA VAL A 242 -7.99 24.57 -12.35
C VAL A 242 -8.01 23.99 -13.77
N LEU A 243 -7.27 22.90 -14.01
CA LEU A 243 -7.26 22.22 -15.31
C LEU A 243 -8.62 21.60 -15.64
N ASP A 244 -9.34 21.08 -14.65
CA ASP A 244 -10.68 20.52 -14.84
C ASP A 244 -11.70 21.61 -15.18
N GLU A 245 -11.64 22.77 -14.50
CA GLU A 245 -12.44 23.94 -14.86
C GLU A 245 -12.16 24.42 -16.29
N GLU A 246 -10.90 24.48 -16.71
CA GLU A 246 -10.52 24.82 -18.09
C GLU A 246 -11.03 23.80 -19.09
N THR A 247 -10.92 22.52 -18.77
CA THR A 247 -11.45 21.42 -19.58
C THR A 247 -12.96 21.53 -19.74
N GLN A 248 -13.69 21.82 -18.67
CA GLN A 248 -15.14 22.02 -18.70
C GLN A 248 -15.54 23.26 -19.51
N LYS A 249 -14.79 24.36 -19.38
CA LYS A 249 -14.98 25.58 -20.19
C LYS A 249 -14.76 25.28 -21.67
N LEU A 250 -13.71 24.53 -22.03
CA LEU A 250 -13.43 24.14 -23.42
C LEU A 250 -14.53 23.22 -23.96
N ARG A 251 -14.95 22.19 -23.21
CA ARG A 251 -16.07 21.32 -23.59
C ARG A 251 -17.33 22.13 -23.88
N SER A 252 -17.68 23.07 -23.00
CA SER A 252 -18.85 23.93 -23.18
C SER A 252 -18.75 24.84 -24.41
N LYS A 253 -17.55 25.26 -24.81
CA LYS A 253 -17.33 26.01 -26.07
C LYS A 253 -17.48 25.11 -27.29
N THR A 254 -16.91 23.91 -27.25
CA THR A 254 -17.07 22.90 -28.31
C THR A 254 -18.53 22.54 -28.51
N ASP A 255 -19.30 22.31 -27.45
CA ASP A 255 -20.73 21.98 -27.55
C ASP A 255 -21.54 23.13 -28.19
N LYS A 256 -21.20 24.39 -27.86
CA LYS A 256 -21.80 25.56 -28.50
C LYS A 256 -21.46 25.65 -29.98
N GLU A 257 -20.21 25.40 -30.36
CA GLU A 257 -19.78 25.41 -31.75
C GLU A 257 -20.49 24.31 -32.56
N ILE A 258 -20.56 23.09 -32.02
CA ILE A 258 -21.30 21.97 -32.62
C ILE A 258 -22.78 22.34 -32.83
N ARG A 259 -23.40 22.97 -31.83
CA ARG A 259 -24.79 23.43 -31.95
C ARG A 259 -24.95 24.48 -33.05
N VAL A 260 -24.08 25.50 -33.10
CA VAL A 260 -24.16 26.55 -34.13
C VAL A 260 -23.90 25.95 -35.52
N HIS A 261 -22.90 25.08 -35.67
CA HIS A 261 -22.63 24.38 -36.92
C HIS A 261 -23.83 23.57 -37.41
N THR A 262 -24.48 22.78 -36.52
CA THR A 262 -25.66 22.01 -36.90
C THR A 262 -26.84 22.90 -37.29
N GLU A 263 -27.05 24.03 -36.61
CA GLU A 263 -28.07 25.02 -36.99
C GLU A 263 -27.79 25.66 -38.36
N ILE A 264 -26.54 26.03 -38.65
CA ILE A 264 -26.11 26.57 -39.96
C ILE A 264 -26.26 25.52 -41.06
N GLU A 265 -25.82 24.30 -40.83
CA GLU A 265 -25.92 23.21 -41.80
C GLU A 265 -27.39 22.92 -42.13
N ASN A 266 -28.26 22.88 -41.12
CA ASN A 266 -29.70 22.71 -41.31
C ASN A 266 -30.31 23.86 -42.12
N PHE A 267 -29.91 25.12 -41.85
CA PHE A 267 -30.35 26.27 -42.62
C PHE A 267 -29.94 26.16 -44.10
N LEU A 268 -28.68 25.82 -44.36
CA LEU A 268 -28.16 25.64 -45.72
C LEU A 268 -28.85 24.49 -46.45
N ARG A 269 -29.06 23.35 -45.79
CA ARG A 269 -29.82 22.21 -46.33
C ARG A 269 -31.24 22.60 -46.69
N GLN A 270 -31.93 23.38 -45.86
CA GLN A 270 -33.28 23.87 -46.16
C GLN A 270 -33.28 24.82 -47.36
N HIS A 271 -32.29 25.71 -47.48
CA HIS A 271 -32.20 26.62 -48.62
C HIS A 271 -31.89 25.88 -49.91
N LEU A 272 -30.98 24.90 -49.86
CA LEU A 272 -30.64 24.03 -50.98
C LEU A 272 -31.89 23.29 -51.46
N LYS A 273 -32.65 22.68 -50.56
CA LYS A 273 -33.93 22.02 -50.88
C LYS A 273 -34.92 22.95 -51.58
N LYS A 274 -35.08 24.19 -51.11
CA LYS A 274 -35.96 25.20 -51.75
C LYS A 274 -35.50 25.56 -53.16
N VAL A 275 -34.20 25.54 -53.43
CA VAL A 275 -33.65 25.81 -54.77
C VAL A 275 -33.84 24.59 -55.67
N GLU A 276 -33.63 23.38 -55.16
CA GLU A 276 -33.92 22.12 -55.86
C GLU A 276 -35.39 22.04 -56.27
N GLU A 277 -36.33 22.31 -55.36
CA GLU A 277 -37.77 22.33 -55.65
C GLU A 277 -38.13 23.35 -56.75
N LYS A 278 -37.48 24.53 -56.75
CA LYS A 278 -37.68 25.52 -57.82
C LYS A 278 -37.09 25.05 -59.15
N LEU A 279 -35.92 24.41 -59.12
CA LEU A 279 -35.27 23.88 -60.31
C LEU A 279 -36.15 22.79 -60.94
N GLU A 280 -36.62 21.84 -60.14
CA GLU A 280 -37.55 20.79 -60.55
C GLU A 280 -38.80 21.38 -61.20
N HIS A 281 -39.46 22.34 -60.55
CA HIS A 281 -40.60 23.06 -61.15
C HIS A 281 -40.27 23.70 -62.52
N TRP A 282 -39.09 24.33 -62.67
CA TRP A 282 -38.71 24.96 -63.93
C TRP A 282 -38.34 23.95 -65.02
N VAL A 283 -37.74 22.82 -64.64
CA VAL A 283 -37.48 21.69 -65.56
C VAL A 283 -38.80 21.11 -66.04
N ASP A 284 -39.71 20.75 -65.12
CA ASP A 284 -41.03 20.22 -65.45
C ASP A 284 -41.81 21.19 -66.35
N LYS A 285 -41.78 22.49 -66.04
CA LYS A 285 -42.43 23.50 -66.88
C LYS A 285 -41.81 23.56 -68.27
N TYR A 286 -40.49 23.55 -68.36
CA TYR A 286 -39.79 23.59 -69.64
C TYR A 286 -40.10 22.35 -70.49
N GLU A 287 -40.11 21.17 -69.88
CA GLU A 287 -40.50 19.92 -70.54
C GLU A 287 -41.95 19.99 -71.04
N ASN A 288 -42.91 20.36 -70.18
CA ASN A 288 -44.31 20.51 -70.57
C ASN A 288 -44.53 21.56 -71.69
N ASP A 289 -43.88 22.72 -71.59
CA ASP A 289 -43.97 23.78 -72.61
C ASP A 289 -43.33 23.30 -73.94
N THR A 290 -42.26 22.51 -73.87
CA THR A 290 -41.60 21.92 -75.05
C THR A 290 -42.49 20.87 -75.69
N ASP A 291 -43.04 19.95 -74.91
CA ASP A 291 -43.97 18.92 -75.36
C ASP A 291 -45.22 19.54 -76.00
N ALA A 292 -45.81 20.57 -75.37
CA ALA A 292 -46.95 21.29 -75.94
C ALA A 292 -46.61 21.97 -77.28
N LYS A 293 -45.40 22.53 -77.42
CA LYS A 293 -44.94 23.11 -78.68
C LYS A 293 -44.63 22.06 -79.74
N GLU A 294 -44.13 20.89 -79.34
CA GLU A 294 -43.94 19.76 -80.25
C GLU A 294 -45.29 19.23 -80.74
N GLU A 295 -46.30 19.11 -79.87
CA GLU A 295 -47.67 18.74 -80.24
C GLU A 295 -48.31 19.77 -81.20
N GLU A 296 -48.21 21.07 -80.92
CA GLU A 296 -48.69 22.13 -81.83
C GLU A 296 -48.01 22.03 -83.20
N LEU A 297 -46.70 21.81 -83.21
CA LEU A 297 -45.89 21.71 -84.41
C LEU A 297 -46.25 20.45 -85.21
N ASP A 298 -46.51 19.34 -84.54
CA ASP A 298 -46.95 18.10 -85.17
C ASP A 298 -48.40 18.19 -85.69
N ALA A 299 -49.29 18.87 -84.98
CA ALA A 299 -50.63 19.20 -85.48
C ALA A 299 -50.58 20.07 -86.75
N LEU A 300 -49.71 21.08 -86.77
CA LEU A 300 -49.50 21.92 -87.96
C LEU A 300 -48.87 21.14 -89.12
N LYS A 301 -47.91 20.25 -88.85
CA LYS A 301 -47.37 19.32 -89.87
C LYS A 301 -48.46 18.42 -90.43
N ALA A 302 -49.32 17.86 -89.58
CA ALA A 302 -50.44 17.02 -89.99
C ALA A 302 -51.46 17.80 -90.84
N LEU A 303 -51.81 19.03 -90.44
CA LEU A 303 -52.71 19.90 -91.21
C LEU A 303 -52.09 20.30 -92.55
N LYS A 304 -50.79 20.61 -92.59
CA LYS A 304 -50.06 20.87 -93.83
C LYS A 304 -50.05 19.65 -94.75
N ALA A 305 -49.84 18.45 -94.20
CA ALA A 305 -49.88 17.20 -94.95
C ALA A 305 -51.28 16.95 -95.53
N ASN A 306 -52.34 17.12 -94.72
CA ASN A 306 -53.74 17.00 -95.16
C ASN A 306 -54.10 18.01 -96.26
N ASN A 307 -53.69 19.28 -96.10
CA ASN A 307 -53.91 20.31 -97.13
C ASN A 307 -53.17 19.99 -98.43
N LEU A 308 -51.94 19.48 -98.33
CA LEU A 308 -51.17 19.05 -99.48
C LEU A 308 -51.85 17.87 -100.19
N GLU A 309 -52.39 16.92 -99.44
CA GLU A 309 -53.16 15.80 -99.99
C GLU A 309 -54.45 16.30 -100.67
N MET A 310 -55.19 17.22 -100.05
CA MET A 310 -56.40 17.82 -100.66
C MET A 310 -56.08 18.58 -101.94
N LEU A 311 -54.99 19.36 -101.96
CA LEU A 311 -54.53 20.06 -103.16
C LEU A 311 -54.10 19.07 -104.26
N GLN A 312 -53.42 17.99 -103.91
CA GLN A 312 -53.09 16.92 -104.86
C GLN A 312 -54.35 16.27 -105.43
N ARG A 313 -55.35 15.95 -104.59
CA ARG A 313 -56.64 15.42 -105.06
C ARG A 313 -57.35 16.39 -106.00
N LEU A 314 -57.47 17.67 -105.64
CA LEU A 314 -58.05 18.70 -106.52
C LEU A 314 -57.27 18.86 -107.84
N ALA A 315 -55.93 18.83 -107.79
CA ALA A 315 -55.10 18.87 -108.97
C ALA A 315 -55.37 17.67 -109.89
N THR A 316 -55.50 16.46 -109.33
CA THR A 316 -55.89 15.28 -110.09
C THR A 316 -57.31 15.39 -110.66
N GLU A 317 -58.27 15.94 -109.91
CA GLU A 317 -59.63 16.19 -110.42
C GLU A 317 -59.63 17.21 -111.57
N CYS A 318 -58.90 18.32 -111.44
CA CYS A 318 -58.72 19.30 -112.51
C CYS A 318 -58.09 18.67 -113.75
N GLN A 319 -57.03 17.86 -113.60
CA GLN A 319 -56.42 17.13 -114.71
C GLN A 319 -57.42 16.19 -115.38
N MET A 320 -58.23 15.45 -114.61
CA MET A 320 -59.30 14.59 -115.14
C MET A 320 -60.37 15.40 -115.89
N PHE A 321 -60.77 16.57 -115.39
CA PHE A 321 -61.70 17.46 -116.08
C PHE A 321 -61.09 18.05 -117.36
N GLU A 322 -59.83 18.48 -117.34
CA GLU A 322 -59.13 18.95 -118.52
C GLU A 322 -59.03 17.85 -119.58
N GLU A 323 -58.64 16.64 -119.19
CA GLU A 323 -58.59 15.49 -120.10
C GLU A 323 -59.96 15.17 -120.72
N THR A 324 -61.05 15.26 -119.95
CA THR A 324 -62.40 15.02 -120.46
C THR A 324 -62.86 16.14 -121.39
N ILE A 325 -62.54 17.41 -121.10
CA ILE A 325 -62.80 18.54 -122.00
C ILE A 325 -61.98 18.42 -123.29
N ILE A 326 -60.70 18.05 -123.21
CA ILE A 326 -59.83 17.81 -124.37
C ILE A 326 -60.40 16.67 -125.20
N ARG A 327 -60.82 15.56 -124.57
CA ARG A 327 -61.48 14.43 -125.25
C ARG A 327 -62.77 14.87 -125.96
N ASP A 328 -63.66 15.62 -125.31
CA ASP A 328 -64.90 16.12 -125.92
C ASP A 328 -64.62 17.10 -127.08
N ARG A 329 -63.63 18.01 -126.94
CA ARG A 329 -63.20 18.91 -128.02
C ARG A 329 -62.62 18.14 -129.20
N ALA A 330 -61.76 17.16 -128.95
CA ALA A 330 -61.18 16.31 -129.98
C ALA A 330 -62.25 15.47 -130.69
N GLU A 331 -63.25 14.97 -129.95
CA GLU A 331 -64.38 14.22 -130.52
C GLU A 331 -65.27 15.12 -131.39
N LYS A 332 -65.55 16.35 -130.94
CA LYS A 332 -66.27 17.36 -131.74
C LYS A 332 -65.50 17.76 -133.01
N GLU A 333 -64.20 17.98 -132.90
CA GLU A 333 -63.35 18.24 -134.07
C GLU A 333 -63.27 17.03 -135.01
N ALA A 334 -63.18 15.82 -134.49
CA ALA A 334 -63.18 14.60 -135.29
C ALA A 334 -64.50 14.43 -136.05
N LYS A 335 -65.64 14.67 -135.38
CA LYS A 335 -66.96 14.71 -136.01
C LYS A 335 -67.02 15.77 -137.11
N LYS A 336 -66.47 16.97 -136.87
CA LYS A 336 -66.41 18.03 -137.89
C LYS A 336 -65.51 17.63 -139.08
N ARG A 337 -64.33 17.06 -138.83
CA ARG A 337 -63.43 16.56 -139.88
C ARG A 337 -64.07 15.43 -140.69
N GLN A 338 -64.82 14.52 -140.05
CA GLN A 338 -65.59 13.49 -140.76
C GLN A 338 -66.63 14.13 -141.67
N LEU A 339 -67.43 15.08 -141.18
CA LEU A 339 -68.40 15.79 -142.02
C LEU A 339 -67.75 16.57 -143.18
N GLU A 340 -66.57 17.16 -142.96
CA GLU A 340 -65.80 17.83 -144.01
C GLU A 340 -65.25 16.84 -145.04
N GLN A 341 -64.77 15.67 -144.60
CA GLN A 341 -64.35 14.57 -145.48
C GLN A 341 -65.54 14.03 -146.29
N ASP A 342 -66.66 13.74 -145.65
CA ASP A 342 -67.90 13.31 -146.31
C ASP A 342 -68.36 14.35 -147.35
N ALA A 343 -68.25 15.65 -147.03
CA ALA A 343 -68.57 16.73 -147.96
C ALA A 343 -67.57 16.81 -149.13
N LEU A 344 -66.29 16.55 -148.91
CA LEU A 344 -65.28 16.47 -149.96
C LEU A 344 -65.49 15.23 -150.84
N GLU A 345 -65.80 14.08 -150.24
CA GLU A 345 -66.18 12.86 -150.95
C GLU A 345 -67.43 13.10 -151.78
N LEU A 346 -68.45 13.78 -151.24
CA LEU A 346 -69.63 14.19 -151.98
C LEU A 346 -69.30 15.15 -153.14
N LYS A 347 -68.41 16.13 -152.93
CA LYS A 347 -67.95 17.01 -154.01
C LYS A 347 -67.17 16.25 -155.09
N SER A 348 -66.36 15.27 -154.69
CA SER A 348 -65.60 14.43 -155.62
C SER A 348 -66.52 13.52 -156.43
N THR A 349 -67.53 12.90 -155.79
CA THR A 349 -68.56 12.09 -156.46
C THR A 349 -69.45 12.94 -157.35
N LEU A 350 -69.78 14.18 -156.97
CA LEU A 350 -70.48 15.14 -157.83
C LEU A 350 -69.64 15.57 -159.04
N LYS A 351 -68.33 15.79 -158.88
CA LYS A 351 -67.42 16.06 -160.00
C LYS A 351 -67.31 14.85 -160.93
N LEU A 352 -67.25 13.63 -160.39
CA LEU A 352 -67.30 12.37 -161.14
C LEU A 352 -68.63 12.23 -161.90
N GLN A 353 -69.77 12.52 -161.26
CA GLN A 353 -71.08 12.57 -161.91
C GLN A 353 -71.14 13.63 -163.02
N ALA A 354 -70.58 14.83 -162.79
CA ALA A 354 -70.56 15.91 -163.78
C ALA A 354 -69.62 15.61 -164.95
N TRP A 355 -68.47 14.97 -164.70
CA TRP A 355 -67.56 14.49 -165.73
C TRP A 355 -68.21 13.39 -166.57
N TRP A 356 -68.90 12.44 -165.95
CA TRP A 356 -69.64 11.40 -166.65
C TRP A 356 -70.80 11.97 -167.48
N ARG A 357 -71.60 12.89 -166.91
CA ARG A 357 -72.66 13.61 -167.63
C ARG A 357 -72.11 14.45 -168.80
N GLY A 358 -70.96 15.12 -168.63
CA GLY A 358 -70.31 15.87 -169.70
C GLY A 358 -69.69 14.98 -170.79
N THR A 359 -69.23 13.78 -170.43
CA THR A 359 -68.72 12.78 -171.38
C THR A 359 -69.86 12.13 -172.18
N MET A 360 -71.01 11.86 -171.54
CA MET A 360 -72.25 11.43 -172.19
C MET A 360 -72.69 12.40 -173.29
N VAL A 361 -72.59 13.72 -173.05
CA VAL A 361 -72.94 14.78 -174.01
C VAL A 361 -71.91 14.91 -175.15
N ARG A 362 -70.61 14.83 -174.86
CA ARG A 362 -69.54 15.03 -175.88
C ARG A 362 -69.27 13.83 -176.77
N ARG A 363 -69.62 12.61 -176.33
CA ARG A 363 -69.47 11.37 -177.11
C ARG A 363 -70.78 10.82 -177.70
N ASN A 364 -71.89 11.57 -177.60
CA ASN A 364 -73.20 11.25 -178.19
C ASN A 364 -73.72 9.83 -177.89
N LEU A 365 -73.83 9.49 -176.60
CA LEU A 365 -74.42 8.23 -176.13
C LEU A 365 -75.71 8.48 -175.34
N GLY A 366 -76.76 7.72 -175.64
CA GLY A 366 -78.06 7.82 -174.98
C GLY A 366 -78.97 8.92 -175.55
N PRO A 367 -79.83 9.59 -174.73
CA PRO A 367 -80.96 10.42 -175.19
C PRO A 367 -80.60 11.58 -176.15
N TYR A 368 -79.32 11.88 -176.32
CA TYR A 368 -78.77 12.93 -177.17
C TYR A 368 -78.58 12.53 -178.65
N GLN A 369 -78.88 11.29 -179.04
CA GLN A 369 -78.91 10.85 -180.45
C GLN A 369 -80.01 11.52 -181.30
N ALA A 370 -81.08 12.03 -180.68
CA ALA A 370 -82.19 12.70 -181.37
C ALA A 370 -81.88 14.17 -181.76
N LEU A 371 -80.89 14.80 -181.13
CA LEU A 371 -80.52 16.20 -181.36
C LEU A 371 -79.64 16.42 -182.61
N LYS A 372 -78.90 15.40 -183.06
CA LYS A 372 -78.05 15.48 -184.28
C LYS A 372 -78.87 15.56 -185.58
N LYS A 373 -80.13 15.12 -185.58
CA LYS A 373 -81.02 15.19 -186.76
C LYS A 373 -81.72 16.54 -186.95
N MET A 374 -81.63 17.48 -186.00
CA MET A 374 -82.20 18.83 -186.13
C MET A 374 -81.20 19.90 -186.59
N TRP A 375 -79.89 19.63 -186.56
CA TRP A 375 -78.85 20.60 -186.96
C TRP A 375 -78.50 20.60 -188.46
N ASP A 376 -78.92 19.61 -189.26
CA ASP A 376 -78.70 19.58 -190.72
C ASP A 376 -79.75 20.38 -191.54
N LYS A 377 -80.63 21.17 -190.89
CA LYS A 377 -81.69 21.94 -191.58
C LYS A 377 -81.70 23.45 -191.34
N GLN A 378 -80.69 24.02 -190.68
CA GLN A 378 -80.68 25.46 -190.39
C GLN A 378 -79.29 26.10 -190.61
N LEU A 379 -78.72 25.81 -191.78
CA LEU A 379 -77.74 26.67 -192.45
C LEU A 379 -78.48 27.87 -193.07
N SER A 380 -78.65 28.96 -192.32
CA SER A 380 -78.72 30.31 -192.91
C SER A 380 -78.76 31.39 -191.81
N LYS A 381 -77.86 32.37 -191.96
CA LYS A 381 -77.82 33.73 -191.39
C LYS A 381 -76.99 34.00 -190.12
N GLN A 382 -75.91 34.75 -190.39
CA GLN A 382 -75.26 35.83 -189.63
C GLN A 382 -74.21 35.41 -188.58
N GLU A 383 -72.89 35.64 -188.73
CA GLU A 383 -72.11 36.90 -188.94
C GLU A 383 -72.55 38.01 -187.95
N GLU A 384 -71.72 38.73 -187.19
CA GLU A 384 -70.31 39.09 -187.29
C GLU A 384 -69.83 39.80 -185.98
N SER A 385 -68.52 39.76 -185.72
CA SER A 385 -67.69 40.82 -185.11
C SER A 385 -67.57 41.08 -183.57
N GLY A 386 -66.30 41.26 -183.13
CA GLY A 386 -65.89 42.50 -182.44
C GLY A 386 -65.31 42.48 -180.99
N LYS A 387 -63.96 42.38 -180.87
CA LYS A 387 -63.00 43.28 -180.15
C LYS A 387 -63.11 43.67 -178.63
N LYS A 388 -61.90 43.61 -178.01
CA LYS A 388 -61.20 44.57 -177.09
C LYS A 388 -61.38 44.55 -175.54
N GLU A 389 -60.24 44.26 -174.87
CA GLU A 389 -59.44 45.16 -173.99
C GLU A 389 -60.07 45.80 -172.72
N LYS A 390 -59.45 45.60 -171.52
CA LYS A 390 -59.10 46.67 -170.54
C LYS A 390 -58.47 46.21 -169.19
N TYR A 391 -57.67 47.14 -168.65
CA TYR A 391 -56.95 47.23 -167.37
C TYR A 391 -57.83 47.35 -166.10
N GLY A 392 -57.24 47.02 -164.93
CA GLY A 392 -57.08 48.00 -163.83
C GLY A 392 -57.93 47.90 -162.54
N ALA A 393 -57.20 47.75 -161.41
CA ALA A 393 -57.29 48.54 -160.16
C ALA A 393 -58.30 48.24 -159.00
N LYS A 394 -57.69 48.18 -157.80
CA LYS A 394 -58.00 48.88 -156.52
C LYS A 394 -59.06 48.38 -155.51
N LYS A 395 -58.58 48.41 -154.24
CA LYS A 395 -59.16 48.99 -152.98
C LYS A 395 -59.92 48.09 -151.98
N LYS A 396 -59.31 48.01 -150.78
CA LYS A 396 -59.77 48.43 -149.42
C LYS A 396 -60.94 47.74 -148.69
N THR A 397 -60.66 47.54 -147.39
CA THR A 397 -61.53 47.57 -146.18
C THR A 397 -62.51 46.42 -145.92
N ARG A 398 -62.33 45.72 -144.79
CA ARG A 398 -62.90 46.15 -143.50
C ARG A 398 -62.03 45.70 -142.34
#